data_AF-A0A1G8R4N2-F1
#
_entry.id   AF-A0A1G8R4N2-F1
#
_cell.length_a   1.000
_cell.length_b   1.000
_cell.length_c   1.000
_cell.angle_alpha   90.00
_cell.angle_beta   90.00
_cell.angle_gamma   90.00
#
_symmetry.space_group_name_H-M   'P 1'
#
loop_
_entity.id
_entity.type
_entity.pdbx_description
1 polymer ?
#
loop_
_entity_poly.entity_id
_entity_poly.type
_entity_poly.pdbx_seq_one_letter_code
_entity_poly.pdbx_strand_id
1 'polypeptide(L)'
;MEAIQNPGSNIEYSVTVSDNWSQGFASNGQYLLKTDRESIELLRGIEDPVVMVKIELQADDSGNANFDNVTTRRIRALGMDKKTLFPYSQMQMYYSIDNKTLIPIKKTTESNLSDSEVDLPVNSNKYWIYACVSNANLEFQGYLEITIGNIIKYIPIKAIEHSEANPIDESGPANSFITPITYGIYSFDATVIGNGVDGIVAETKNKPAWSGQLKDDLAMYHFKNAMGEDISVSKNVAVEPKSAKLIWQDKDNLISQVAFNSETNRVEFLSNGAGNGVIAVYDNSDPNAADANVLWSWHIWCTEQPDIIELGLPTNGEVYSGINYRIMDRDLGATTCTPDELTTRGMGYQWGRKDPFIGSASFESTESAPMYNVRGTDLFFEEIQKTKSIGTIEYAIRHPNVFIISNGAAYSGGDWLYYISPIYQSSSMTGNQYLWGNNPYSEYKMVNIKTMKTLYDPCPAGYKVSPPDVYGAFLKEKIIEGSVTDRLPSSDYHYGTMDGEKFYPPSFTKYGAYFYCGEGSMQRVYFTGNVRFGDTGFKGFQGMYYGGSLAGTLLHDDGNGGNDVVSFAFNIPSSFGFGCSFGSKEAHYWLDRSAAASIRCVRDE
;
A
#
# COMPACT_ATOMS: atom_id res chain seq x y z
N MET A 1 -48.99 -8.28 -16.95
CA MET A 1 -49.45 -9.16 -15.86
C MET A 1 -48.64 -8.91 -14.60
N GLU A 2 -47.31 -8.84 -14.68
CA GLU A 2 -46.40 -8.57 -13.56
C GLU A 2 -46.77 -7.31 -12.75
N ALA A 3 -46.99 -6.17 -13.42
CA ALA A 3 -47.41 -4.91 -12.80
C ALA A 3 -48.75 -4.97 -12.03
N ILE A 4 -49.62 -5.94 -12.36
CA ILE A 4 -50.92 -6.15 -11.69
C ILE A 4 -50.73 -7.02 -10.44
N GLN A 5 -49.72 -7.89 -10.43
CA GLN A 5 -49.44 -8.82 -9.33
C GLN A 5 -48.52 -8.21 -8.26
N ASN A 6 -47.59 -7.32 -8.65
CA ASN A 6 -46.74 -6.55 -7.74
C ASN A 6 -46.47 -5.15 -8.32
N PRO A 7 -47.23 -4.11 -7.93
CA PRO A 7 -46.98 -2.76 -8.41
C PRO A 7 -45.73 -2.18 -7.75
N GLY A 8 -44.62 -2.05 -8.49
CA GLY A 8 -43.42 -1.35 -8.01
C GLY A 8 -43.63 0.17 -7.93
N SER A 9 -43.02 0.83 -6.93
CA SER A 9 -43.01 2.30 -6.79
C SER A 9 -41.59 2.86 -6.81
N ASN A 10 -41.44 4.09 -7.32
CA ASN A 10 -40.17 4.81 -7.46
C ASN A 10 -40.09 6.06 -6.56
N ILE A 11 -41.06 6.25 -5.66
CA ILE A 11 -41.17 7.41 -4.79
C ILE A 11 -41.58 6.91 -3.40
N GLU A 12 -40.90 7.39 -2.36
CA GLU A 12 -41.32 7.21 -0.97
C GLU A 12 -42.66 7.91 -0.75
N TYR A 13 -43.75 7.17 -0.65
CA TYR A 13 -44.99 7.70 -0.08
C TYR A 13 -45.68 6.67 0.83
N SER A 14 -46.12 7.16 1.98
CA SER A 14 -47.18 6.56 2.78
C SER A 14 -48.53 6.82 2.10
N VAL A 15 -49.15 5.77 1.55
CA VAL A 15 -50.49 5.86 0.94
C VAL A 15 -51.55 5.52 1.98
N THR A 16 -52.45 6.47 2.28
CA THR A 16 -53.73 6.14 2.95
C THR A 16 -54.73 5.79 1.87
N VAL A 17 -55.12 4.51 1.77
CA VAL A 17 -56.10 4.04 0.78
C VAL A 17 -57.52 4.29 1.32
N SER A 18 -58.36 4.99 0.56
CA SER A 18 -59.80 5.10 0.82
C SER A 18 -60.54 3.92 0.20
N ASP A 19 -61.33 3.22 1.02
CA ASP A 19 -62.01 1.95 0.76
C ASP A 19 -63.06 1.96 -0.36
N ASN A 20 -62.67 1.84 -1.65
CA ASN A 20 -63.67 1.59 -2.70
C ASN A 20 -63.19 0.81 -3.93
N TRP A 21 -62.33 -0.21 -3.79
CA TRP A 21 -62.07 -1.18 -4.85
C TRP A 21 -62.05 -2.62 -4.30
N SER A 22 -63.15 -3.35 -4.50
CA SER A 22 -63.30 -4.77 -4.16
C SER A 22 -62.93 -5.67 -5.36
N GLN A 23 -61.64 -5.77 -5.63
CA GLN A 23 -61.04 -6.96 -6.27
C GLN A 23 -59.84 -7.34 -5.42
N GLY A 24 -59.98 -8.42 -4.64
CA GLY A 24 -58.90 -8.91 -3.79
C GLY A 24 -57.81 -9.56 -4.62
N PHE A 25 -56.72 -8.82 -4.86
CA PHE A 25 -55.44 -9.41 -5.22
C PHE A 25 -54.74 -9.86 -3.93
N ALA A 26 -54.23 -11.08 -3.91
CA ALA A 26 -53.39 -11.55 -2.82
C ALA A 26 -52.06 -10.76 -2.86
N SER A 27 -51.90 -9.85 -1.92
CA SER A 27 -50.83 -8.85 -1.80
C SER A 27 -51.00 -7.62 -2.72
N ASN A 28 -50.91 -6.45 -2.09
CA ASN A 28 -50.61 -5.16 -2.72
C ASN A 28 -49.10 -4.95 -2.94
N GLY A 29 -48.25 -5.90 -2.51
CA GLY A 29 -46.99 -6.34 -3.15
C GLY A 29 -46.02 -5.26 -3.64
N GLN A 30 -45.96 -4.11 -2.98
CA GLN A 30 -45.08 -3.03 -3.42
C GLN A 30 -43.63 -3.40 -3.13
N TYR A 31 -42.77 -3.27 -4.15
CA TYR A 31 -41.33 -3.34 -3.99
C TYR A 31 -40.68 -2.02 -4.39
N LEU A 32 -39.57 -1.71 -3.71
CA LEU A 32 -38.74 -0.56 -3.99
C LEU A 32 -37.48 -1.01 -4.75
N LEU A 33 -37.12 -0.24 -5.77
CA LEU A 33 -35.84 -0.38 -6.47
C LEU A 33 -34.86 0.65 -5.92
N LYS A 34 -33.87 0.19 -5.14
CA LYS A 34 -32.83 1.04 -4.57
C LYS A 34 -31.55 0.95 -5.38
N THR A 35 -30.91 2.09 -5.59
CA THR A 35 -29.56 2.18 -6.17
C THR A 35 -28.65 2.95 -5.22
N ASP A 36 -27.35 2.62 -5.19
CA ASP A 36 -26.38 3.29 -4.30
C ASP A 36 -25.93 4.67 -4.78
N ARG A 37 -26.30 5.03 -6.02
CA ARG A 37 -25.98 6.33 -6.61
C ARG A 37 -27.03 6.78 -7.63
N GLU A 38 -27.03 8.08 -7.89
CA GLU A 38 -27.90 8.76 -8.86
C GLU A 38 -27.15 9.23 -10.11
N SER A 39 -25.82 9.09 -10.14
CA SER A 39 -24.96 9.31 -11.32
C SER A 39 -23.77 8.37 -11.31
N ILE A 40 -23.25 8.07 -12.51
CA ILE A 40 -22.07 7.23 -12.73
C ILE A 40 -21.05 8.07 -13.49
N GLU A 41 -19.89 8.27 -12.88
CA GLU A 41 -18.75 8.97 -13.47
C GLU A 41 -17.58 7.98 -13.54
N LEU A 42 -16.98 7.83 -14.71
CA LEU A 42 -15.96 6.80 -14.96
C LEU A 42 -14.73 7.39 -15.63
N LEU A 43 -13.55 7.03 -15.15
CA LEU A 43 -12.28 7.27 -15.84
C LEU A 43 -12.23 6.49 -17.17
N ARG A 44 -11.51 7.02 -18.14
CA ARG A 44 -11.11 6.29 -19.36
C ARG A 44 -9.86 5.46 -19.07
N GLY A 45 -9.73 4.30 -19.73
CA GLY A 45 -8.58 3.40 -19.56
C GLY A 45 -8.66 2.50 -18.31
N ILE A 46 -9.88 2.20 -17.84
CA ILE A 46 -10.14 1.26 -16.75
C ILE A 46 -10.11 -0.16 -17.31
N GLU A 47 -9.11 -0.95 -16.92
CA GLU A 47 -8.97 -2.35 -17.35
C GLU A 47 -9.30 -3.36 -16.22
N ASP A 48 -9.24 -2.96 -14.94
CA ASP A 48 -9.78 -3.75 -13.83
C ASP A 48 -11.23 -3.32 -13.52
N PRO A 49 -12.24 -4.22 -13.59
CA PRO A 49 -13.65 -3.82 -13.47
C PRO A 49 -13.99 -3.08 -12.17
N VAL A 50 -14.52 -1.86 -12.29
CA VAL A 50 -14.94 -0.99 -11.18
C VAL A 50 -16.46 -0.99 -11.01
N VAL A 51 -16.96 -0.70 -9.79
CA VAL A 51 -18.41 -0.69 -9.51
C VAL A 51 -19.07 0.51 -10.18
N MET A 52 -19.99 0.26 -11.12
CA MET A 52 -20.87 1.27 -11.68
C MET A 52 -22.04 1.57 -10.75
N VAL A 53 -22.77 0.55 -10.29
CA VAL A 53 -23.94 0.74 -9.42
C VAL A 53 -24.24 -0.54 -8.65
N LYS A 54 -24.75 -0.38 -7.43
CA LYS A 54 -25.35 -1.46 -6.63
C LYS A 54 -26.87 -1.32 -6.69
N ILE A 55 -27.56 -2.42 -6.96
CA ILE A 55 -29.01 -2.48 -7.14
C ILE A 55 -29.58 -3.45 -6.09
N GLU A 56 -30.62 -3.03 -5.37
CA GLU A 56 -31.31 -3.87 -4.39
C GLU A 56 -32.83 -3.74 -4.54
N LEU A 57 -33.53 -4.87 -4.50
CA LEU A 57 -34.98 -4.92 -4.37
C LEU A 57 -35.34 -5.04 -2.89
N GLN A 58 -36.16 -4.10 -2.40
CA GLN A 58 -36.60 -4.06 -1.01
C GLN A 58 -38.11 -4.25 -0.95
N ALA A 59 -38.57 -5.01 0.06
CA ALA A 59 -39.98 -5.18 0.35
C ALA A 59 -40.49 -3.95 1.11
N ASP A 60 -41.81 -3.79 1.18
CA ASP A 60 -42.43 -2.85 2.11
C ASP A 60 -42.09 -3.17 3.58
N ASP A 61 -42.37 -2.24 4.49
CA ASP A 61 -42.15 -2.41 5.94
C ASP A 61 -42.89 -3.63 6.53
N SER A 62 -43.86 -4.18 5.79
CA SER A 62 -44.62 -5.37 6.16
C SER A 62 -44.00 -6.67 5.65
N GLY A 63 -42.91 -6.61 4.87
CA GLY A 63 -42.17 -7.76 4.35
C GLY A 63 -42.94 -8.61 3.35
N ASN A 64 -44.01 -8.09 2.75
CA ASN A 64 -44.99 -8.88 2.00
C ASN A 64 -44.70 -9.00 0.50
N ALA A 65 -43.62 -8.39 0.00
CA ALA A 65 -43.27 -8.42 -1.42
C ALA A 65 -42.76 -9.82 -1.82
N ASN A 66 -43.48 -10.49 -2.72
CA ASN A 66 -43.00 -11.72 -3.35
C ASN A 66 -42.22 -11.39 -4.64
N PHE A 67 -40.90 -11.40 -4.54
CA PHE A 67 -39.99 -11.11 -5.67
C PHE A 67 -39.93 -12.20 -6.73
N ASP A 68 -40.40 -13.43 -6.45
CA ASP A 68 -40.41 -14.52 -7.44
C ASP A 68 -41.31 -14.21 -8.64
N ASN A 69 -42.32 -13.37 -8.41
CA ASN A 69 -43.22 -12.87 -9.44
C ASN A 69 -42.65 -11.67 -10.21
N VAL A 70 -41.51 -11.10 -9.76
CA VAL A 70 -40.80 -10.02 -10.47
C VAL A 70 -39.76 -10.67 -11.40
N THR A 71 -40.25 -11.19 -12.53
CA THR A 71 -39.48 -11.93 -13.53
C THR A 71 -38.68 -11.03 -14.46
N THR A 72 -39.14 -9.80 -14.73
CA THR A 72 -38.43 -8.89 -15.63
C THR A 72 -37.32 -8.22 -14.85
N ARG A 73 -36.05 -8.52 -15.18
CA ARG A 73 -34.88 -7.89 -14.55
C ARG A 73 -33.82 -7.65 -15.61
N ARG A 74 -33.76 -6.45 -16.17
CA ARG A 74 -32.92 -6.14 -17.32
C ARG A 74 -32.06 -4.92 -17.09
N ILE A 75 -30.81 -5.00 -17.55
CA ILE A 75 -29.85 -3.90 -17.54
C ILE A 75 -29.40 -3.61 -18.97
N ARG A 76 -29.36 -2.32 -19.32
CA ARG A 76 -28.85 -1.84 -20.62
C ARG A 76 -28.01 -0.60 -20.41
N ALA A 77 -26.82 -0.55 -21.02
CA ALA A 77 -26.09 0.71 -21.12
C ALA A 77 -26.36 1.35 -22.48
N LEU A 78 -26.94 2.54 -22.46
CA LEU A 78 -27.48 3.24 -23.62
C LEU A 78 -26.77 4.58 -23.81
N GLY A 79 -26.62 5.02 -25.06
CA GLY A 79 -26.19 6.37 -25.38
C GLY A 79 -27.23 7.43 -25.03
N MET A 80 -26.93 8.68 -25.38
CA MET A 80 -27.78 9.85 -25.05
C MET A 80 -29.21 9.78 -25.61
N ASP A 81 -29.44 9.01 -26.67
CA ASP A 81 -30.76 8.81 -27.28
C ASP A 81 -31.66 7.84 -26.48
N LYS A 82 -31.12 7.21 -25.42
CA LYS A 82 -31.76 6.17 -24.59
C LYS A 82 -32.26 4.98 -25.42
N LYS A 83 -31.62 4.70 -26.55
CA LYS A 83 -32.02 3.62 -27.48
C LYS A 83 -30.83 2.83 -27.99
N THR A 84 -29.78 3.52 -28.41
CA THR A 84 -28.57 2.90 -28.95
C THR A 84 -27.73 2.36 -27.80
N LEU A 85 -27.34 1.08 -27.85
CA LEU A 85 -26.49 0.48 -26.82
C LEU A 85 -25.03 0.94 -26.95
N PHE A 86 -24.34 1.04 -25.81
CA PHE A 86 -22.90 1.27 -25.80
C PHE A 86 -22.17 0.10 -26.47
N PRO A 87 -21.26 0.36 -27.42
CA PRO A 87 -20.44 -0.69 -28.01
C PRO A 87 -19.51 -1.32 -26.97
N TYR A 88 -19.36 -2.66 -27.05
CA TYR A 88 -18.45 -3.41 -26.19
C TYR A 88 -17.02 -2.87 -26.18
N SER A 89 -16.54 -2.40 -27.34
CA SER A 89 -15.19 -1.85 -27.52
C SER A 89 -14.95 -0.54 -26.77
N GLN A 90 -16.02 0.10 -26.29
CA GLN A 90 -15.95 1.34 -25.51
C GLN A 90 -16.11 1.05 -24.02
N MET A 91 -17.08 0.19 -23.67
CA MET A 91 -17.37 -0.18 -22.31
C MET A 91 -17.77 -1.66 -22.26
N GLN A 92 -16.99 -2.44 -21.51
CA GLN A 92 -17.32 -3.82 -21.21
C GLN A 92 -17.95 -3.87 -19.83
N MET A 93 -19.20 -4.34 -19.76
CA MET A 93 -19.90 -4.48 -18.47
C MET A 93 -19.87 -5.90 -17.92
N TYR A 94 -20.06 -5.99 -16.60
CA TYR A 94 -20.21 -7.24 -15.86
C TYR A 94 -21.32 -7.08 -14.84
N TYR A 95 -21.92 -8.20 -14.42
CA TYR A 95 -22.76 -8.23 -13.23
C TYR A 95 -22.25 -9.24 -12.21
N SER A 96 -22.66 -9.07 -10.96
CA SER A 96 -22.46 -10.02 -9.87
C SER A 96 -23.69 -10.05 -8.96
N ILE A 97 -23.96 -11.21 -8.35
CA ILE A 97 -25.00 -11.38 -7.32
C ILE A 97 -24.44 -11.57 -5.91
N ASP A 98 -23.11 -11.71 -5.79
CA ASP A 98 -22.39 -12.01 -4.55
C ASP A 98 -21.25 -11.00 -4.26
N ASN A 99 -21.08 -9.98 -5.10
CA ASN A 99 -19.98 -9.00 -5.08
C ASN A 99 -18.58 -9.63 -5.17
N LYS A 100 -18.47 -10.84 -5.75
CA LYS A 100 -17.22 -11.60 -5.87
C LYS A 100 -17.04 -12.15 -7.27
N THR A 101 -18.05 -12.84 -7.77
CA THR A 101 -18.04 -13.51 -9.07
C THR A 101 -18.50 -12.53 -10.15
N LEU A 102 -17.59 -12.16 -11.05
CA LEU A 102 -17.89 -11.31 -12.19
C LEU A 102 -18.39 -12.14 -13.37
N ILE A 103 -19.60 -11.84 -13.84
CA ILE A 103 -20.18 -12.46 -15.03
C ILE A 103 -20.16 -11.42 -16.16
N PRO A 104 -19.39 -11.64 -17.24
CA PRO A 104 -19.34 -10.71 -18.36
C PRO A 104 -20.69 -10.56 -19.06
N ILE A 105 -21.10 -9.32 -19.33
CA ILE A 105 -22.26 -9.01 -20.16
C ILE A 105 -21.78 -8.99 -21.62
N LYS A 106 -21.84 -10.16 -22.25
CA LYS A 106 -21.42 -10.37 -23.64
C LYS A 106 -22.61 -10.84 -24.48
N LYS A 107 -22.59 -10.50 -25.76
CA LYS A 107 -23.43 -11.16 -26.75
C LYS A 107 -23.16 -12.67 -26.74
N THR A 108 -24.15 -13.48 -26.35
CA THR A 108 -24.09 -14.94 -26.54
C THR A 108 -24.92 -15.30 -27.77
N THR A 109 -24.50 -16.33 -28.51
CA THR A 109 -25.23 -16.86 -29.67
C THR A 109 -26.62 -17.41 -29.31
N GLU A 110 -26.90 -17.62 -28.03
CA GLU A 110 -28.14 -18.23 -27.51
C GLU A 110 -29.17 -17.20 -26.99
N SER A 111 -28.77 -15.97 -26.63
CA SER A 111 -29.65 -14.98 -25.96
C SER A 111 -30.31 -13.96 -26.89
N ASN A 112 -29.89 -13.84 -28.16
CA ASN A 112 -30.29 -12.77 -29.09
C ASN A 112 -30.02 -11.32 -28.58
N LEU A 113 -29.34 -11.13 -27.44
CA LEU A 113 -29.05 -9.82 -26.86
C LEU A 113 -27.76 -9.21 -27.42
N SER A 114 -27.69 -7.88 -27.47
CA SER A 114 -26.51 -7.12 -27.90
C SER A 114 -25.46 -7.00 -26.80
N ASP A 115 -24.26 -6.57 -27.18
CA ASP A 115 -23.27 -6.14 -26.20
C ASP A 115 -23.85 -5.04 -25.30
N SER A 116 -23.56 -5.09 -24.01
CA SER A 116 -24.08 -4.15 -23.00
C SER A 116 -25.57 -4.29 -22.62
N GLU A 117 -26.20 -5.43 -22.91
CA GLU A 117 -27.56 -5.79 -22.45
C GLU A 117 -27.57 -7.16 -21.77
N VAL A 118 -28.27 -7.28 -20.63
CA VAL A 118 -28.42 -8.55 -19.93
C VAL A 118 -29.76 -8.63 -19.19
N ASP A 119 -30.36 -9.83 -19.19
CA ASP A 119 -31.40 -10.21 -18.23
C ASP A 119 -30.73 -10.82 -16.99
N LEU A 120 -30.88 -10.15 -15.85
CA LEU A 120 -30.34 -10.55 -14.56
C LEU A 120 -31.11 -11.76 -13.98
N PRO A 121 -30.44 -12.66 -13.25
CA PRO A 121 -31.07 -13.87 -12.74
C PRO A 121 -32.05 -13.54 -11.60
N VAL A 122 -33.25 -14.14 -11.63
CA VAL A 122 -34.34 -13.87 -10.67
C VAL A 122 -34.07 -14.41 -9.26
N ASN A 123 -33.06 -15.26 -9.08
CA ASN A 123 -32.72 -15.90 -7.81
C ASN A 123 -31.91 -15.01 -6.85
N SER A 124 -31.65 -13.76 -7.19
CA SER A 124 -31.00 -12.78 -6.30
C SER A 124 -31.80 -11.49 -6.27
N ASN A 125 -31.87 -10.80 -5.14
CA ASN A 125 -32.49 -9.47 -5.06
C ASN A 125 -31.44 -8.36 -4.91
N LYS A 126 -30.16 -8.70 -5.04
CA LYS A 126 -29.00 -7.80 -4.97
C LYS A 126 -28.12 -8.02 -6.18
N TYR A 127 -27.73 -6.92 -6.81
CA TYR A 127 -26.88 -6.95 -8.00
C TYR A 127 -25.84 -5.85 -7.93
N TRP A 128 -24.65 -6.15 -8.42
CA TRP A 128 -23.61 -5.17 -8.68
C TRP A 128 -23.36 -5.15 -10.17
N ILE A 129 -23.32 -3.96 -10.75
CA ILE A 129 -22.95 -3.74 -12.14
C ILE A 129 -21.57 -3.11 -12.15
N TYR A 130 -20.68 -3.62 -13.00
CA TYR A 130 -19.30 -3.16 -13.12
C TYR A 130 -18.97 -2.81 -14.57
N ALA A 131 -17.91 -2.03 -14.77
CA ALA A 131 -17.38 -1.75 -16.09
C ALA A 131 -15.85 -1.69 -16.14
N CYS A 132 -15.32 -2.11 -17.30
CA CYS A 132 -14.06 -1.62 -17.87
C CYS A 132 -14.38 -0.59 -18.95
N VAL A 133 -13.50 0.40 -19.11
CA VAL A 133 -13.70 1.54 -20.01
C VAL A 133 -12.45 1.71 -20.87
N SER A 134 -12.64 1.73 -22.18
CA SER A 134 -11.57 1.90 -23.15
C SER A 134 -10.81 3.22 -22.97
N ASN A 135 -9.53 3.21 -23.35
CA ASN A 135 -8.71 4.42 -23.46
C ASN A 135 -9.03 5.25 -24.71
N ALA A 136 -9.80 4.71 -25.65
CA ALA A 136 -10.11 5.41 -26.89
C ALA A 136 -10.84 6.72 -26.60
N ASN A 137 -10.41 7.78 -27.30
CA ASN A 137 -10.96 9.13 -27.20
C ASN A 137 -12.45 9.15 -27.59
N LEU A 138 -13.30 8.97 -26.59
CA LEU A 138 -14.74 8.81 -26.72
C LEU A 138 -15.39 9.71 -25.69
N GLU A 139 -16.13 10.71 -26.15
CA GLU A 139 -17.16 11.37 -25.34
C GLU A 139 -18.27 10.35 -25.06
N PHE A 140 -18.02 9.37 -24.18
CA PHE A 140 -19.04 8.40 -23.81
C PHE A 140 -19.92 9.02 -22.72
N GLN A 141 -21.11 9.44 -23.15
CA GLN A 141 -22.17 9.91 -22.27
C GLN A 141 -23.46 9.17 -22.61
N GLY A 142 -24.24 8.85 -21.59
CA GLY A 142 -25.43 8.04 -21.77
C GLY A 142 -26.13 7.72 -20.46
N TYR A 143 -26.79 6.58 -20.43
CA TYR A 143 -27.59 6.13 -19.30
C TYR A 143 -27.45 4.62 -19.09
N LEU A 144 -27.33 4.23 -17.84
CA LEU A 144 -27.64 2.86 -17.42
C LEU A 144 -29.15 2.77 -17.20
N GLU A 145 -29.84 2.03 -18.05
CA GLU A 145 -31.23 1.68 -17.84
C GLU A 145 -31.34 0.42 -16.98
N ILE A 146 -32.15 0.52 -15.93
CA ILE A 146 -32.49 -0.56 -15.01
C ILE A 146 -34.00 -0.80 -15.14
N THR A 147 -34.37 -1.94 -15.71
CA THR A 147 -35.78 -2.35 -15.87
C THR A 147 -36.07 -3.52 -14.94
N ILE A 148 -36.82 -3.28 -13.86
CA ILE A 148 -37.27 -4.32 -12.94
C ILE A 148 -38.79 -4.31 -12.87
N GLY A 149 -39.45 -5.39 -13.31
CA GLY A 149 -40.90 -5.49 -13.42
C GLY A 149 -41.49 -4.33 -14.23
N ASN A 150 -42.26 -3.47 -13.57
CA ASN A 150 -42.86 -2.27 -14.18
C ASN A 150 -42.03 -0.99 -14.01
N ILE A 151 -40.91 -1.04 -13.29
CA ILE A 151 -40.04 0.11 -13.02
C ILE A 151 -38.96 0.18 -14.11
N ILE A 152 -38.79 1.37 -14.69
CA ILE A 152 -37.64 1.72 -15.53
C ILE A 152 -36.95 2.92 -14.86
N LYS A 153 -35.71 2.73 -14.41
CA LYS A 153 -34.84 3.80 -13.87
C LYS A 153 -33.68 4.05 -14.82
N TYR A 154 -33.34 5.31 -15.05
CA TYR A 154 -32.17 5.71 -15.83
C TYR A 154 -31.17 6.40 -14.91
N ILE A 155 -29.93 5.92 -14.86
CA ILE A 155 -28.81 6.57 -14.17
C ILE A 155 -27.86 7.14 -15.22
N PRO A 156 -27.59 8.46 -15.23
CA PRO A 156 -26.66 9.05 -16.19
C PRO A 156 -25.24 8.48 -16.01
N ILE A 157 -24.60 8.16 -17.14
CA ILE A 157 -23.19 7.76 -17.25
C ILE A 157 -22.43 8.90 -17.91
N LYS A 158 -21.29 9.29 -17.33
CA LYS A 158 -20.39 10.31 -17.86
C LYS A 158 -18.94 9.84 -17.80
N ALA A 159 -18.17 10.14 -18.84
CA ALA A 159 -16.73 10.08 -18.81
C ALA A 159 -16.16 11.21 -17.93
N ILE A 160 -15.12 10.89 -17.17
CA ILE A 160 -14.25 11.87 -16.51
C ILE A 160 -13.11 12.20 -17.48
N GLU A 161 -12.87 13.48 -17.73
CA GLU A 161 -11.79 13.91 -18.62
C GLU A 161 -10.43 13.82 -17.93
N HIS A 162 -9.42 13.33 -18.65
CA HIS A 162 -8.04 13.22 -18.16
C HIS A 162 -7.47 14.57 -17.68
N SER A 163 -7.90 15.68 -18.28
CA SER A 163 -7.49 17.03 -17.88
C SER A 163 -7.94 17.43 -16.47
N GLU A 164 -8.87 16.70 -15.85
CA GLU A 164 -9.33 16.94 -14.48
C GLU A 164 -8.41 16.28 -13.42
N ALA A 165 -7.48 15.40 -13.83
CA ALA A 165 -6.61 14.68 -12.93
C ALA A 165 -5.46 15.55 -12.41
N ASN A 166 -5.40 15.76 -11.09
CA ASN A 166 -4.36 16.57 -10.43
C ASN A 166 -3.06 15.76 -10.27
N PRO A 167 -1.91 16.22 -10.79
CA PRO A 167 -0.64 15.53 -10.61
C PRO A 167 -0.18 15.56 -9.15
N ILE A 168 0.25 14.41 -8.60
CA ILE A 168 0.77 14.29 -7.22
C ILE A 168 2.29 13.99 -7.17
N ASP A 169 2.92 13.96 -8.33
CA ASP A 169 4.33 13.66 -8.58
C ASP A 169 5.14 14.91 -8.97
N GLU A 170 4.59 16.12 -8.78
CA GLU A 170 5.27 17.39 -9.12
C GLU A 170 6.61 17.57 -8.38
N SER A 171 6.74 16.95 -7.20
CA SER A 171 7.99 16.93 -6.41
C SER A 171 9.02 15.94 -6.94
N GLY A 172 8.71 15.19 -7.99
CA GLY A 172 9.54 14.15 -8.57
C GLY A 172 9.04 12.72 -8.28
N PRO A 173 9.64 11.72 -8.93
CA PRO A 173 9.24 10.33 -8.76
C PRO A 173 9.64 9.81 -7.38
N ALA A 174 8.80 8.95 -6.81
CA ALA A 174 8.99 8.32 -5.50
C ALA A 174 8.31 6.95 -5.47
N ASN A 175 8.46 6.22 -4.36
CA ASN A 175 7.66 5.00 -4.11
C ASN A 175 6.39 5.25 -3.32
N SER A 176 6.26 6.42 -2.71
CA SER A 176 5.08 6.86 -1.97
C SER A 176 4.69 8.26 -2.41
N PHE A 177 3.40 8.47 -2.69
CA PHE A 177 2.85 9.78 -3.03
C PHE A 177 1.89 10.23 -1.95
N ILE A 178 2.15 11.40 -1.38
CA ILE A 178 1.23 12.08 -0.46
C ILE A 178 0.09 12.63 -1.32
N THR A 179 -1.12 12.11 -1.08
CA THR A 179 -2.33 12.46 -1.83
C THR A 179 -3.28 13.23 -0.93
N PRO A 180 -3.91 14.33 -1.38
CA PRO A 180 -4.88 15.06 -0.58
C PRO A 180 -6.07 14.17 -0.16
N ILE A 181 -6.63 14.45 1.02
CA ILE A 181 -7.78 13.70 1.57
C ILE A 181 -9.13 14.09 0.95
N THR A 182 -9.17 15.14 0.13
CA THR A 182 -10.39 15.60 -0.53
C THR A 182 -10.80 14.65 -1.64
N TYR A 183 -12.10 14.51 -1.89
CA TYR A 183 -12.55 13.84 -3.10
C TYR A 183 -11.95 14.52 -4.33
N GLY A 184 -11.27 13.74 -5.17
CA GLY A 184 -10.62 14.26 -6.36
C GLY A 184 -10.07 13.17 -7.26
N ILE A 185 -9.75 13.59 -8.48
CA ILE A 185 -9.03 12.78 -9.46
C ILE A 185 -7.56 13.17 -9.35
N TYR A 186 -6.71 12.18 -9.20
CA TYR A 186 -5.27 12.35 -9.02
C TYR A 186 -4.51 11.53 -10.05
N SER A 187 -3.30 11.97 -10.40
CA SER A 187 -2.46 11.24 -11.35
C SER A 187 -0.98 11.26 -10.97
N PHE A 188 -0.24 10.25 -11.42
CA PHE A 188 1.22 10.22 -11.38
C PHE A 188 1.78 9.55 -12.63
N ASP A 189 3.00 9.92 -13.02
CA ASP A 189 3.76 9.27 -14.07
C ASP A 189 4.25 7.91 -13.56
N ALA A 190 3.74 6.84 -14.16
CA ALA A 190 4.08 5.47 -13.80
C ALA A 190 5.12 4.85 -14.75
N THR A 191 5.72 5.65 -15.63
CA THR A 191 6.81 5.21 -16.52
C THR A 191 8.16 5.25 -15.83
N VAL A 192 8.34 6.04 -14.77
CA VAL A 192 9.58 6.10 -13.99
C VAL A 192 9.37 5.40 -12.66
N ILE A 193 10.13 4.35 -12.40
CA ILE A 193 10.00 3.58 -11.17
C ILE A 193 10.77 4.21 -10.02
N GLY A 194 10.21 4.09 -8.81
CA GLY A 194 10.80 4.53 -7.55
C GLY A 194 11.39 5.92 -7.57
N ASN A 195 12.54 6.11 -6.93
CA ASN A 195 13.23 7.40 -6.85
C ASN A 195 14.13 7.67 -8.07
N GLY A 196 13.68 7.27 -9.26
CA GLY A 196 14.52 7.01 -10.43
C GLY A 196 15.33 8.20 -10.99
N VAL A 197 14.94 9.46 -10.72
CA VAL A 197 15.66 10.64 -11.26
C VAL A 197 17.07 10.78 -10.69
N ASP A 198 17.20 10.62 -9.37
CA ASP A 198 18.49 10.72 -8.67
C ASP A 198 19.01 9.36 -8.21
N GLY A 199 18.12 8.38 -8.05
CA GLY A 199 18.43 7.08 -7.49
C GLY A 199 18.80 6.06 -8.55
N ILE A 200 20.09 5.96 -8.89
CA ILE A 200 20.89 4.73 -9.04
C ILE A 200 22.37 5.06 -8.85
N VAL A 201 22.99 4.46 -7.83
CA VAL A 201 24.36 4.74 -7.44
C VAL A 201 25.27 3.67 -8.06
N ALA A 202 25.86 3.98 -9.22
CA ALA A 202 26.92 3.17 -9.83
C ALA A 202 28.08 2.87 -8.85
N GLU A 203 28.23 3.69 -7.82
CA GLU A 203 29.20 3.53 -6.73
C GLU A 203 28.92 2.31 -5.84
N THR A 204 27.67 1.79 -5.79
CA THR A 204 27.35 0.56 -5.03
C THR A 204 28.03 -0.68 -5.61
N LYS A 205 28.34 -0.69 -6.92
CA LYS A 205 29.12 -1.76 -7.57
C LYS A 205 30.61 -1.71 -7.24
N ASN A 206 31.13 -0.52 -6.95
CA ASN A 206 32.57 -0.28 -6.80
C ASN A 206 33.01 -0.22 -5.33
N LYS A 207 32.07 -0.31 -4.38
CA LYS A 207 32.41 -0.33 -2.96
C LYS A 207 32.84 -1.74 -2.58
N PRO A 208 34.08 -1.93 -2.07
CA PRO A 208 34.48 -3.23 -1.54
C PRO A 208 33.47 -3.63 -0.46
N ALA A 209 33.14 -4.91 -0.36
CA ALA A 209 32.67 -5.44 0.92
C ALA A 209 33.86 -5.41 1.90
N TRP A 210 33.59 -5.45 3.20
CA TRP A 210 34.56 -5.62 4.30
C TRP A 210 35.77 -6.53 4.02
N SER A 211 35.62 -7.50 3.12
CA SER A 211 36.65 -8.48 2.75
C SER A 211 37.03 -8.51 1.26
N GLY A 212 36.53 -7.61 0.40
CA GLY A 212 36.75 -7.68 -1.05
C GLY A 212 36.13 -8.93 -1.72
N GLN A 213 35.15 -9.55 -1.06
CA GLN A 213 34.62 -10.89 -1.36
C GLN A 213 33.26 -10.95 -2.06
N LEU A 214 32.53 -9.84 -2.22
CA LEU A 214 31.31 -9.79 -3.04
C LEU A 214 31.69 -9.55 -4.51
N LYS A 215 32.46 -10.45 -5.15
CA LYS A 215 32.76 -10.32 -6.58
C LYS A 215 31.56 -10.78 -7.42
N ASP A 216 31.19 -12.05 -7.31
CA ASP A 216 30.14 -12.65 -8.13
C ASP A 216 28.73 -12.45 -7.53
N ASP A 217 28.63 -12.27 -6.21
CA ASP A 217 27.38 -12.03 -5.48
C ASP A 217 26.75 -10.66 -5.77
N LEU A 218 27.60 -9.66 -6.07
CA LEU A 218 27.18 -8.30 -6.39
C LEU A 218 26.43 -8.25 -7.73
N ALA A 219 26.74 -9.14 -8.67
CA ALA A 219 26.01 -9.23 -9.94
C ALA A 219 24.71 -10.04 -9.83
N MET A 220 24.66 -11.05 -8.95
CA MET A 220 23.51 -11.96 -8.84
C MET A 220 22.32 -11.38 -8.07
N TYR A 221 22.57 -10.51 -7.09
CA TYR A 221 21.55 -9.99 -6.15
C TYR A 221 21.51 -8.46 -6.01
N HIS A 222 22.15 -7.72 -6.93
CA HIS A 222 21.97 -6.26 -7.02
C HIS A 222 20.56 -5.89 -7.54
N PHE A 223 20.29 -4.59 -7.60
CA PHE A 223 19.01 -4.04 -8.06
C PHE A 223 18.61 -4.63 -9.42
N LYS A 224 17.40 -5.21 -9.47
CA LYS A 224 16.80 -5.72 -10.70
C LYS A 224 15.40 -5.15 -10.89
N ASN A 225 14.91 -5.15 -12.12
CA ASN A 225 13.50 -4.84 -12.40
C ASN A 225 12.61 -6.09 -12.29
N ALA A 226 11.31 -5.94 -12.54
CA ALA A 226 10.36 -7.04 -12.54
C ALA A 226 10.73 -8.16 -13.53
N MET A 227 11.48 -7.88 -14.58
CA MET A 227 11.90 -8.87 -15.60
C MET A 227 13.24 -9.55 -15.28
N GLY A 228 13.86 -9.19 -14.15
CA GLY A 228 15.17 -9.74 -13.73
C GLY A 228 16.37 -9.10 -14.41
N GLU A 229 16.15 -7.99 -15.12
CA GLU A 229 17.22 -7.22 -15.75
C GLU A 229 17.94 -6.38 -14.69
N ASP A 230 19.27 -6.33 -14.75
CA ASP A 230 20.09 -5.51 -13.86
C ASP A 230 19.85 -4.03 -14.16
N ILE A 231 19.36 -3.29 -13.17
CA ILE A 231 19.12 -1.86 -13.28
C ILE A 231 20.16 -1.02 -12.54
N SER A 232 21.11 -1.62 -11.81
CA SER A 232 22.00 -0.93 -10.88
C SER A 232 23.02 0.09 -11.45
N VAL A 233 23.00 0.36 -12.76
CA VAL A 233 23.77 1.43 -13.42
C VAL A 233 22.90 2.49 -14.11
N SER A 234 21.58 2.33 -14.09
CA SER A 234 20.64 3.11 -14.89
C SER A 234 20.00 4.23 -14.07
N LYS A 235 20.32 5.49 -14.33
CA LYS A 235 19.46 6.59 -13.87
C LYS A 235 18.18 6.61 -14.70
N ASN A 236 17.08 7.06 -14.10
CA ASN A 236 15.75 7.09 -14.71
C ASN A 236 15.31 5.72 -15.22
N VAL A 237 15.32 4.71 -14.33
CA VAL A 237 14.82 3.39 -14.72
C VAL A 237 13.37 3.53 -15.13
N ALA A 238 13.12 3.24 -16.40
CA ALA A 238 11.81 3.36 -16.99
C ALA A 238 11.15 1.98 -17.14
N VAL A 239 9.82 1.98 -17.16
CA VAL A 239 8.97 0.85 -17.51
C VAL A 239 7.98 1.29 -18.59
N GLU A 240 7.41 0.32 -19.30
CA GLU A 240 6.39 0.55 -20.34
C GLU A 240 5.04 -0.06 -19.90
N PRO A 241 4.25 0.63 -19.08
CA PRO A 241 2.94 0.15 -18.65
C PRO A 241 1.97 -0.03 -19.81
N LYS A 242 1.10 -1.04 -19.70
CA LYS A 242 -0.06 -1.21 -20.58
C LYS A 242 -1.40 -1.07 -19.86
N SER A 243 -1.41 -1.30 -18.55
CA SER A 243 -2.59 -1.12 -17.70
C SER A 243 -2.19 -0.83 -16.25
N ALA A 244 -3.16 -0.44 -15.44
CA ALA A 244 -2.98 -0.17 -14.01
C ALA A 244 -4.13 -0.76 -13.19
N LYS A 245 -3.85 -1.11 -11.94
CA LYS A 245 -4.84 -1.71 -11.03
C LYS A 245 -4.50 -1.41 -9.56
N LEU A 246 -5.55 -1.23 -8.76
CA LEU A 246 -5.45 -1.22 -7.30
C LEU A 246 -5.17 -2.64 -6.79
N ILE A 247 -4.06 -2.83 -6.11
CA ILE A 247 -3.71 -4.11 -5.47
C ILE A 247 -4.51 -4.27 -4.18
N TRP A 248 -4.48 -3.25 -3.31
CA TRP A 248 -5.25 -3.21 -2.08
C TRP A 248 -5.42 -1.77 -1.57
N GLN A 249 -6.42 -1.57 -0.71
CA GLN A 249 -6.64 -0.37 0.10
C GLN A 249 -7.05 -0.75 1.53
N ASP A 250 -6.74 0.09 2.51
CA ASP A 250 -7.05 -0.15 3.93
C ASP A 250 -8.48 0.24 4.34
N LYS A 251 -9.15 1.02 3.48
CA LYS A 251 -10.53 1.47 3.68
C LYS A 251 -11.34 1.26 2.40
N ASP A 252 -12.51 0.65 2.53
CA ASP A 252 -13.42 0.48 1.39
C ASP A 252 -13.73 1.85 0.77
N ASN A 253 -13.67 1.90 -0.56
CA ASN A 253 -13.95 3.08 -1.37
C ASN A 253 -13.06 4.31 -1.07
N LEU A 254 -11.86 4.11 -0.49
CA LEU A 254 -10.83 5.14 -0.45
C LEU A 254 -10.37 5.48 -1.87
N ILE A 255 -9.99 4.46 -2.65
CA ILE A 255 -9.70 4.51 -4.08
C ILE A 255 -10.78 3.73 -4.80
N SER A 256 -11.62 4.43 -5.55
CA SER A 256 -12.82 3.86 -6.18
C SER A 256 -12.61 3.46 -7.64
N GLN A 257 -11.60 4.04 -8.30
CA GLN A 257 -11.24 3.76 -9.68
C GLN A 257 -9.74 3.92 -9.89
N VAL A 258 -9.17 3.08 -10.75
CA VAL A 258 -7.79 3.18 -11.25
C VAL A 258 -7.82 2.95 -12.75
N ALA A 259 -7.14 3.82 -13.48
CA ALA A 259 -7.00 3.73 -14.91
C ALA A 259 -5.55 4.04 -15.33
N PHE A 260 -5.16 3.53 -16.49
CA PHE A 260 -3.93 3.95 -17.14
C PHE A 260 -4.28 4.76 -18.38
N ASN A 261 -3.84 6.01 -18.46
CA ASN A 261 -4.00 6.88 -19.61
C ASN A 261 -2.81 6.68 -20.54
N SER A 262 -2.99 5.97 -21.66
CA SER A 262 -1.92 5.68 -22.62
C SER A 262 -1.55 6.88 -23.50
N GLU A 263 -2.36 7.95 -23.51
CA GLU A 263 -2.04 9.17 -24.24
C GLU A 263 -1.00 10.01 -23.48
N THR A 264 -1.07 10.02 -22.14
CA THR A 264 -0.16 10.77 -21.27
C THR A 264 0.84 9.89 -20.52
N ASN A 265 0.70 8.56 -20.61
CA ASN A 265 1.42 7.54 -19.83
C ASN A 265 1.30 7.71 -18.31
N ARG A 266 0.15 8.21 -17.85
CA ARG A 266 -0.10 8.43 -16.42
C ARG A 266 -1.11 7.45 -15.87
N VAL A 267 -0.91 7.07 -14.62
CA VAL A 267 -1.96 6.43 -13.84
C VAL A 267 -2.88 7.52 -13.32
N GLU A 268 -4.18 7.30 -13.45
CA GLU A 268 -5.23 8.18 -12.93
C GLU A 268 -6.11 7.40 -11.97
N PHE A 269 -6.49 8.02 -10.87
CA PHE A 269 -7.33 7.37 -9.86
C PHE A 269 -8.23 8.37 -9.13
N LEU A 270 -9.38 7.89 -8.69
CA LEU A 270 -10.27 8.64 -7.81
C LEU A 270 -9.97 8.29 -6.37
N SER A 271 -9.77 9.29 -5.51
CA SER A 271 -9.63 9.06 -4.07
C SER A 271 -10.59 9.90 -3.25
N ASN A 272 -10.95 9.43 -2.04
CA ASN A 272 -11.86 10.10 -1.13
C ASN A 272 -11.55 9.81 0.35
N GLY A 273 -10.97 10.78 1.04
CA GLY A 273 -10.70 10.72 2.47
C GLY A 273 -9.28 10.24 2.79
N ALA A 274 -9.04 10.05 4.09
CA ALA A 274 -7.76 9.59 4.59
C ALA A 274 -7.65 8.06 4.57
N GLY A 275 -6.47 7.54 4.24
CA GLY A 275 -6.16 6.12 4.18
C GLY A 275 -4.93 5.81 3.33
N ASN A 276 -4.78 4.54 2.98
CA ASN A 276 -3.66 4.04 2.20
C ASN A 276 -4.13 3.05 1.13
N GLY A 277 -3.47 3.08 -0.02
CA GLY A 277 -3.62 2.06 -1.05
C GLY A 277 -2.33 1.77 -1.78
N VAL A 278 -2.30 0.66 -2.51
CA VAL A 278 -1.19 0.30 -3.39
C VAL A 278 -1.71 0.13 -4.80
N ILE A 279 -1.23 0.98 -5.71
CA ILE A 279 -1.53 0.88 -7.14
C ILE A 279 -0.32 0.30 -7.86
N ALA A 280 -0.56 -0.61 -8.80
CA ALA A 280 0.47 -1.21 -9.63
C ALA A 280 0.19 -1.02 -11.12
N VAL A 281 1.25 -1.05 -11.92
CA VAL A 281 1.17 -1.08 -13.38
C VAL A 281 1.68 -2.39 -13.94
N TYR A 282 1.15 -2.79 -15.09
CA TYR A 282 1.32 -4.13 -15.66
C TYR A 282 1.86 -4.08 -17.09
N ASP A 283 2.52 -5.16 -17.48
CA ASP A 283 3.05 -5.41 -18.84
C ASP A 283 1.98 -5.87 -19.85
N ASN A 284 0.75 -6.07 -19.40
CA ASN A 284 -0.38 -6.57 -20.16
C ASN A 284 -1.52 -5.53 -20.17
N SER A 285 -2.30 -5.48 -21.25
CA SER A 285 -3.48 -4.62 -21.34
C SER A 285 -4.59 -5.07 -20.38
N ASP A 286 -4.71 -6.38 -20.12
CA ASP A 286 -5.59 -6.90 -19.07
C ASP A 286 -4.75 -7.20 -17.81
N PRO A 287 -4.88 -6.40 -16.73
CA PRO A 287 -4.14 -6.60 -15.48
C PRO A 287 -4.62 -7.84 -14.69
N ASN A 288 -5.69 -8.50 -15.13
CA ASN A 288 -6.23 -9.72 -14.54
C ASN A 288 -5.89 -10.99 -15.35
N ALA A 289 -5.19 -10.85 -16.48
CA ALA A 289 -4.73 -12.01 -17.25
C ALA A 289 -3.74 -12.86 -16.44
N ALA A 290 -3.77 -14.18 -16.65
CA ALA A 290 -2.94 -15.11 -15.89
C ALA A 290 -1.43 -14.91 -16.09
N ASP A 291 -1.02 -14.30 -17.20
CA ASP A 291 0.35 -13.98 -17.57
C ASP A 291 0.71 -12.50 -17.34
N ALA A 292 -0.21 -11.67 -16.83
CA ALA A 292 0.06 -10.27 -16.51
C ALA A 292 1.03 -10.16 -15.33
N ASN A 293 2.13 -9.44 -15.53
CA ASN A 293 3.13 -9.18 -14.49
C ASN A 293 3.07 -7.72 -14.06
N VAL A 294 3.10 -7.51 -12.75
CA VAL A 294 3.36 -6.18 -12.18
C VAL A 294 4.79 -5.75 -12.56
N LEU A 295 4.91 -4.57 -13.17
CA LEU A 295 6.17 -3.93 -13.50
C LEU A 295 6.73 -3.16 -12.30
N TRP A 296 5.84 -2.45 -11.58
CA TRP A 296 6.13 -1.72 -10.34
C TRP A 296 4.83 -1.34 -9.64
N SER A 297 4.93 -0.96 -8.37
CA SER A 297 3.81 -0.49 -7.56
C SER A 297 4.23 0.66 -6.67
N TRP A 298 3.24 1.50 -6.34
CA TRP A 298 3.39 2.73 -5.57
C TRP A 298 2.41 2.73 -4.41
N HIS A 299 2.86 3.28 -3.29
CA HIS A 299 2.03 3.57 -2.13
C HIS A 299 1.33 4.92 -2.33
N ILE A 300 0.00 4.89 -2.32
CA ILE A 300 -0.84 6.09 -2.33
C ILE A 300 -1.20 6.38 -0.88
N TRP A 301 -0.61 7.44 -0.32
CA TRP A 301 -0.79 7.83 1.07
C TRP A 301 -1.72 9.04 1.14
N CYS A 302 -3.01 8.78 1.37
CA CYS A 302 -4.03 9.82 1.47
C CYS A 302 -4.02 10.40 2.89
N THR A 303 -3.34 11.53 3.07
CA THR A 303 -3.18 12.20 4.37
C THR A 303 -3.04 13.71 4.17
N GLU A 304 -3.29 14.49 5.23
CA GLU A 304 -2.76 15.84 5.30
C GLU A 304 -1.23 15.81 5.19
N GLN A 305 -0.65 16.86 4.60
CA GLN A 305 0.79 17.00 4.45
C GLN A 305 1.47 16.85 5.81
N PRO A 306 2.41 15.90 5.99
CA PRO A 306 3.12 15.72 7.25
C PRO A 306 3.89 16.99 7.63
N ASP A 307 3.77 17.40 8.89
CA ASP A 307 4.57 18.47 9.45
C ASP A 307 6.03 18.03 9.61
N ILE A 308 6.93 19.01 9.63
CA ILE A 308 8.37 18.78 9.79
C ILE A 308 8.78 19.13 11.21
N ILE A 309 9.43 18.18 11.87
CA ILE A 309 10.06 18.37 13.19
C ILE A 309 11.58 18.42 12.98
N GLU A 310 12.19 19.56 13.30
CA GLU A 310 13.65 19.63 13.45
C GLU A 310 14.05 18.92 14.74
N LEU A 311 15.14 18.15 14.77
CA LEU A 311 15.53 17.38 15.96
C LEU A 311 16.62 18.06 16.80
N GLY A 312 17.36 19.01 16.24
CA GLY A 312 18.56 19.57 16.85
C GLY A 312 19.75 18.61 16.78
N LEU A 313 20.91 19.09 17.22
CA LEU A 313 22.10 18.24 17.40
C LEU A 313 22.04 17.51 18.75
N PRO A 314 22.70 16.34 18.87
CA PRO A 314 22.89 15.67 20.15
C PRO A 314 23.53 16.61 21.19
N THR A 315 23.03 16.54 22.42
CA THR A 315 23.51 17.38 23.54
C THR A 315 24.50 16.66 24.46
N ASN A 316 24.79 15.39 24.17
CA ASN A 316 25.67 14.54 24.94
C ASN A 316 27.18 14.79 24.73
N GLY A 317 27.53 15.74 23.85
CA GLY A 317 28.92 16.07 23.52
C GLY A 317 29.56 15.15 22.47
N GLU A 318 28.77 14.32 21.78
CA GLU A 318 29.16 13.60 20.57
C GLU A 318 28.48 14.25 19.35
N VAL A 319 29.12 14.21 18.18
CA VAL A 319 28.65 14.93 16.99
C VAL A 319 28.03 14.00 15.94
N TYR A 320 28.37 12.71 15.96
CA TYR A 320 27.96 11.72 14.95
C TYR A 320 28.17 12.21 13.50
N SER A 321 27.10 12.44 12.73
CA SER A 321 27.15 13.06 11.40
C SER A 321 27.30 14.59 11.42
N GLY A 322 26.97 15.24 12.53
CA GLY A 322 26.89 16.70 12.63
C GLY A 322 25.67 17.30 11.91
N ILE A 323 24.70 16.48 11.52
CA ILE A 323 23.50 16.89 10.79
C ILE A 323 22.38 17.18 11.79
N ASN A 324 21.74 18.34 11.64
CA ASN A 324 20.46 18.62 12.30
C ASN A 324 19.33 18.03 11.45
N TYR A 325 18.87 16.83 11.78
CA TYR A 325 17.84 16.14 11.01
C TYR A 325 16.48 16.81 11.12
N ARG A 326 15.75 16.77 10.00
CA ARG A 326 14.34 17.12 9.89
C ARG A 326 13.54 15.86 9.59
N ILE A 327 12.57 15.53 10.43
CA ILE A 327 11.76 14.31 10.30
C ILE A 327 10.29 14.62 10.13
N MET A 328 9.52 13.67 9.61
CA MET A 328 8.06 13.76 9.61
C MET A 328 7.49 13.65 11.04
N ASP A 329 6.40 14.36 11.30
CA ASP A 329 5.64 14.29 12.54
C ASP A 329 4.99 12.92 12.81
N ARG A 330 4.84 12.09 11.77
CA ARG A 330 4.24 10.74 11.80
C ARG A 330 5.04 9.72 11.01
N ASP A 331 4.80 8.43 11.28
CA ASP A 331 5.40 7.33 10.50
C ASP A 331 4.72 7.19 9.13
N LEU A 332 5.45 6.66 8.15
CA LEU A 332 4.96 6.49 6.79
C LEU A 332 3.68 5.63 6.76
N GLY A 333 2.63 6.17 6.14
CA GLY A 333 1.31 5.53 6.07
C GLY A 333 0.34 5.91 7.21
N ALA A 334 0.78 6.67 8.21
CA ALA A 334 -0.11 7.19 9.25
C ALA A 334 -0.94 8.36 8.71
N THR A 335 -2.23 8.41 8.99
CA THR A 335 -3.13 9.44 8.46
C THR A 335 -3.34 10.62 9.41
N THR A 336 -2.88 10.50 10.65
CA THR A 336 -2.93 11.53 11.70
C THR A 336 -1.65 11.51 12.53
N CYS A 337 -1.45 12.51 13.39
CA CYS A 337 -0.40 12.53 14.41
C CYS A 337 -0.93 12.60 15.85
N THR A 338 -2.24 12.36 16.04
CA THR A 338 -2.87 12.35 17.36
C THR A 338 -2.41 11.14 18.17
N PRO A 339 -1.84 11.33 19.37
CA PRO A 339 -1.38 10.21 20.20
C PRO A 339 -2.48 9.20 20.49
N ASP A 340 -2.08 7.94 20.62
CA ASP A 340 -2.96 6.82 20.99
C ASP A 340 -4.14 6.53 20.03
N GLU A 341 -4.21 7.18 18.87
CA GLU A 341 -5.18 6.84 17.82
C GLU A 341 -4.58 5.83 16.82
N LEU A 342 -5.38 4.86 16.38
CA LEU A 342 -4.92 3.81 15.46
C LEU A 342 -4.46 4.40 14.11
N THR A 343 -5.03 5.54 13.71
CA THR A 343 -4.67 6.31 12.50
C THR A 343 -3.27 6.93 12.57
N THR A 344 -2.70 7.07 13.76
CA THR A 344 -1.31 7.51 13.95
C THR A 344 -0.32 6.37 13.78
N ARG A 345 -0.82 5.13 13.66
CA ARG A 345 -0.01 3.99 13.32
C ARG A 345 0.22 3.97 11.81
N GLY A 346 1.49 3.97 11.41
CA GLY A 346 1.88 3.84 10.02
C GLY A 346 1.69 2.42 9.48
N MET A 347 2.20 2.21 8.27
CA MET A 347 2.29 0.90 7.63
C MET A 347 3.59 0.19 8.00
N GLY A 348 3.61 -1.14 7.83
CA GLY A 348 4.80 -1.95 8.00
C GLY A 348 5.52 -2.19 6.68
N TYR A 349 6.85 -2.14 6.67
CA TYR A 349 7.66 -2.40 5.48
C TYR A 349 8.72 -3.45 5.78
N GLN A 350 8.77 -4.51 4.96
CA GLN A 350 9.89 -5.47 5.01
C GLN A 350 11.15 -4.79 4.49
N TRP A 351 12.27 -4.97 5.17
CA TRP A 351 13.48 -4.21 4.87
C TRP A 351 13.89 -4.34 3.40
N GLY A 352 14.16 -3.22 2.76
CA GLY A 352 14.53 -3.17 1.35
C GLY A 352 13.37 -3.28 0.35
N ARG A 353 12.13 -3.54 0.79
CA ARG A 353 10.94 -3.47 -0.06
C ARG A 353 10.30 -2.09 0.01
N LYS A 354 9.85 -1.60 -1.14
CA LYS A 354 9.11 -0.33 -1.25
C LYS A 354 7.62 -0.45 -0.88
N ASP A 355 7.11 -1.68 -0.82
CA ASP A 355 5.68 -1.96 -0.71
C ASP A 355 5.23 -2.03 0.77
N PRO A 356 4.18 -1.28 1.16
CA PRO A 356 3.62 -1.36 2.50
C PRO A 356 2.82 -2.65 2.72
N PHE A 357 2.78 -3.08 3.98
CA PHE A 357 1.92 -4.13 4.50
C PHE A 357 0.94 -3.58 5.52
N ILE A 358 -0.30 -4.09 5.46
CA ILE A 358 -1.33 -3.75 6.42
C ILE A 358 -0.90 -4.13 7.84
N GLY A 359 -1.11 -3.21 8.77
CA GLY A 359 -0.96 -3.47 10.21
C GLY A 359 -2.09 -4.33 10.77
N SER A 360 -2.05 -4.60 12.07
CA SER A 360 -3.13 -5.26 12.81
C SER A 360 -4.41 -4.41 12.94
N ALA A 361 -5.55 -5.06 13.14
CA ALA A 361 -6.87 -4.43 13.24
C ALA A 361 -7.06 -3.47 14.44
N SER A 362 -6.25 -3.62 15.49
CA SER A 362 -6.19 -2.72 16.65
C SER A 362 -4.79 -2.80 17.29
N PHE A 363 -4.49 -1.95 18.28
CA PHE A 363 -3.19 -1.98 18.98
C PHE A 363 -2.87 -3.32 19.63
N GLU A 364 -3.89 -4.03 20.11
CA GLU A 364 -3.77 -5.31 20.80
C GLU A 364 -4.09 -6.53 19.91
N SER A 365 -4.57 -6.30 18.68
CA SER A 365 -4.98 -7.37 17.76
C SER A 365 -3.77 -8.14 17.21
N THR A 366 -3.92 -9.47 17.14
CA THR A 366 -3.02 -10.37 16.38
C THR A 366 -3.46 -10.58 14.94
N GLU A 367 -4.63 -10.08 14.56
CA GLU A 367 -5.18 -10.17 13.21
C GLU A 367 -4.86 -8.92 12.40
N SER A 368 -4.64 -9.10 11.10
CA SER A 368 -4.49 -8.02 10.11
C SER A 368 -5.74 -7.13 10.08
N ALA A 369 -5.57 -5.83 9.86
CA ALA A 369 -6.69 -4.98 9.52
C ALA A 369 -7.29 -5.39 8.16
N PRO A 370 -8.57 -5.09 7.92
CA PRO A 370 -9.21 -5.38 6.64
C PRO A 370 -8.48 -4.73 5.45
N MET A 371 -8.49 -5.44 4.32
CA MET A 371 -7.97 -4.95 3.05
C MET A 371 -9.04 -5.13 1.99
N TYR A 372 -9.13 -4.21 1.03
CA TYR A 372 -10.15 -4.24 -0.01
C TYR A 372 -9.53 -4.10 -1.40
N ASN A 373 -10.16 -4.69 -2.41
CA ASN A 373 -9.88 -4.37 -3.81
C ASN A 373 -10.66 -3.13 -4.26
N VAL A 374 -10.56 -2.75 -5.55
CA VAL A 374 -11.27 -1.59 -6.12
C VAL A 374 -12.80 -1.73 -6.08
N ARG A 375 -13.32 -2.96 -5.96
CA ARG A 375 -14.76 -3.27 -5.89
C ARG A 375 -15.32 -3.25 -4.46
N GLY A 376 -14.46 -3.06 -3.45
CA GLY A 376 -14.83 -3.16 -2.04
C GLY A 376 -15.01 -4.60 -1.54
N THR A 377 -14.46 -5.59 -2.25
CA THR A 377 -14.42 -6.98 -1.75
C THR A 377 -13.23 -7.14 -0.80
N ASP A 378 -13.46 -7.82 0.32
CA ASP A 378 -12.40 -8.18 1.27
C ASP A 378 -11.30 -9.01 0.57
N LEU A 379 -10.06 -8.65 0.87
CA LEU A 379 -8.86 -9.37 0.47
C LEU A 379 -8.23 -10.04 1.69
N PHE A 380 -7.69 -11.24 1.47
CA PHE A 380 -6.91 -11.93 2.47
C PHE A 380 -5.46 -11.42 2.44
N PHE A 381 -4.89 -11.23 3.62
CA PHE A 381 -3.46 -11.00 3.76
C PHE A 381 -2.71 -12.30 3.45
N GLU A 382 -1.88 -12.27 2.41
CA GLU A 382 -1.18 -13.45 1.93
C GLU A 382 0.24 -13.53 2.52
N GLU A 383 0.56 -14.66 3.15
CA GLU A 383 1.89 -15.00 3.62
C GLU A 383 2.43 -16.19 2.82
N ILE A 384 3.63 -16.07 2.26
CA ILE A 384 4.29 -17.16 1.54
C ILE A 384 5.68 -17.38 2.10
N GLN A 385 6.01 -18.65 2.34
CA GLN A 385 7.35 -19.03 2.77
C GLN A 385 8.38 -18.85 1.65
N LYS A 386 9.48 -18.20 2.00
CA LYS A 386 10.62 -17.98 1.13
C LYS A 386 11.17 -19.29 0.56
N THR A 387 11.43 -19.27 -0.74
CA THR A 387 12.20 -20.28 -1.49
C THR A 387 13.17 -19.57 -2.44
N LYS A 388 14.00 -20.33 -3.16
CA LYS A 388 14.90 -19.76 -4.19
C LYS A 388 14.17 -18.96 -5.29
N SER A 389 12.92 -19.31 -5.61
CA SER A 389 12.14 -18.63 -6.66
C SER A 389 11.22 -17.53 -6.12
N ILE A 390 10.96 -17.50 -4.82
CA ILE A 390 10.05 -16.53 -4.17
C ILE A 390 10.84 -15.41 -3.49
N GLY A 391 11.95 -15.74 -2.81
CA GLY A 391 12.78 -14.75 -2.13
C GLY A 391 13.67 -13.98 -3.10
N THR A 392 13.12 -13.34 -4.12
CA THR A 392 13.88 -12.56 -5.08
C THR A 392 13.30 -11.16 -5.21
N ILE A 393 14.13 -10.20 -5.64
CA ILE A 393 13.69 -8.81 -5.85
C ILE A 393 12.58 -8.76 -6.92
N GLU A 394 12.76 -9.52 -8.00
CA GLU A 394 11.80 -9.63 -9.10
C GLU A 394 10.45 -10.13 -8.61
N TYR A 395 10.44 -11.20 -7.80
CA TYR A 395 9.21 -11.73 -7.22
C TYR A 395 8.55 -10.70 -6.29
N ALA A 396 9.32 -10.05 -5.43
CA ALA A 396 8.80 -9.04 -4.52
C ALA A 396 8.17 -7.83 -5.24
N ILE A 397 8.70 -7.44 -6.42
CA ILE A 397 8.10 -6.41 -7.28
C ILE A 397 6.79 -6.93 -7.90
N ARG A 398 6.78 -8.18 -8.40
CA ARG A 398 5.61 -8.77 -9.04
C ARG A 398 4.46 -9.05 -8.07
N HIS A 399 4.78 -9.20 -6.79
CA HIS A 399 3.85 -9.58 -5.73
C HIS A 399 3.90 -8.59 -4.55
N PRO A 400 3.48 -7.33 -4.75
CA PRO A 400 3.62 -6.27 -3.76
C PRO A 400 2.77 -6.49 -2.50
N ASN A 401 1.72 -7.31 -2.57
CA ASN A 401 0.84 -7.66 -1.45
C ASN A 401 1.16 -9.01 -0.78
N VAL A 402 2.21 -9.71 -1.23
CA VAL A 402 2.62 -10.99 -0.63
C VAL A 402 3.69 -10.74 0.41
N PHE A 403 3.42 -11.11 1.65
CA PHE A 403 4.38 -11.06 2.74
C PHE A 403 5.27 -12.31 2.72
N ILE A 404 6.57 -12.13 2.51
CA ILE A 404 7.51 -13.25 2.34
C ILE A 404 8.13 -13.59 3.69
N ILE A 405 7.78 -14.77 4.24
CA ILE A 405 8.26 -15.22 5.55
C ILE A 405 9.56 -16.03 5.43
N SER A 406 10.48 -15.84 6.37
CA SER A 406 11.75 -16.56 6.44
C SER A 406 11.58 -17.90 7.14
N ASN A 407 12.31 -18.92 6.66
CA ASN A 407 12.42 -20.22 7.32
C ASN A 407 13.71 -20.20 8.16
N GLY A 408 13.59 -19.93 9.47
CA GLY A 408 14.65 -19.53 10.41
C GLY A 408 15.90 -20.43 10.54
N ALA A 409 16.09 -21.45 9.70
CA ALA A 409 17.25 -22.35 9.73
C ALA A 409 17.94 -22.61 8.37
N ALA A 410 17.36 -22.19 7.23
CA ALA A 410 17.93 -22.45 5.91
C ALA A 410 18.23 -21.13 5.18
N TYR A 411 19.38 -21.06 4.47
CA TYR A 411 19.83 -20.00 3.56
C TYR A 411 19.16 -18.62 3.75
N SER A 412 19.91 -17.67 4.33
CA SER A 412 19.43 -16.34 4.73
C SER A 412 18.33 -16.30 5.82
N GLY A 413 18.45 -17.09 6.89
CA GLY A 413 17.48 -17.08 8.01
C GLY A 413 17.28 -15.68 8.61
N GLY A 414 16.04 -15.27 8.89
CA GLY A 414 15.69 -13.89 9.26
C GLY A 414 15.45 -12.94 8.07
N ASP A 415 15.90 -13.26 6.86
CA ASP A 415 15.66 -12.43 5.65
C ASP A 415 14.53 -12.98 4.77
N TRP A 416 13.77 -12.09 4.14
CA TRP A 416 12.82 -12.43 3.07
C TRP A 416 13.54 -12.68 1.74
N LEU A 417 14.69 -12.05 1.51
CA LEU A 417 15.50 -12.23 0.32
C LEU A 417 16.30 -13.53 0.43
N TYR A 418 16.15 -14.40 -0.55
CA TYR A 418 16.87 -15.67 -0.64
C TYR A 418 18.27 -15.44 -1.20
N TYR A 419 19.28 -15.91 -0.47
CA TYR A 419 20.65 -15.93 -0.95
C TYR A 419 21.40 -17.14 -0.36
N ILE A 420 22.46 -17.57 -1.04
CA ILE A 420 23.41 -18.57 -0.54
C ILE A 420 24.78 -17.91 -0.54
N SER A 421 25.54 -18.01 0.55
CA SER A 421 26.93 -17.56 0.54
C SER A 421 27.78 -18.53 -0.28
N PRO A 422 28.39 -18.10 -1.40
CA PRO A 422 29.22 -18.99 -2.23
C PRO A 422 30.50 -19.41 -1.50
N ILE A 423 30.96 -18.58 -0.56
CA ILE A 423 32.24 -18.72 0.12
C ILE A 423 32.15 -19.73 1.26
N TYR A 424 31.06 -19.67 2.02
CA TYR A 424 30.89 -20.53 3.19
C TYR A 424 29.97 -21.73 2.93
N GLN A 425 29.29 -21.79 1.77
CA GLN A 425 28.23 -22.78 1.47
C GLN A 425 27.25 -22.95 2.63
N SER A 426 27.09 -21.89 3.43
CA SER A 426 26.32 -21.82 4.65
C SER A 426 25.42 -20.58 4.60
N SER A 427 24.52 -20.46 5.56
CA SER A 427 23.65 -19.29 5.74
C SER A 427 24.39 -18.03 6.20
N SER A 428 25.72 -18.09 6.43
CA SER A 428 26.48 -16.94 6.90
C SER A 428 26.83 -16.03 5.73
N MET A 429 26.35 -14.79 5.81
CA MET A 429 26.81 -13.64 5.03
C MET A 429 26.45 -13.66 3.55
N THR A 430 25.28 -13.12 3.16
CA THR A 430 25.07 -12.48 1.85
C THR A 430 23.74 -11.69 1.86
N GLY A 431 23.30 -11.07 0.77
CA GLY A 431 22.08 -10.25 0.72
C GLY A 431 22.36 -8.77 0.36
N ASN A 432 21.44 -8.14 -0.35
CA ASN A 432 21.61 -6.77 -0.83
C ASN A 432 21.45 -5.78 0.32
N GLN A 433 22.53 -5.09 0.70
CA GLN A 433 22.57 -4.14 1.83
C GLN A 433 22.16 -2.72 1.47
N TYR A 434 21.84 -2.47 0.19
CA TYR A 434 21.64 -1.13 -0.34
C TYR A 434 20.20 -0.86 -0.75
N LEU A 435 19.26 -1.78 -0.47
CA LEU A 435 17.92 -1.70 -1.06
C LEU A 435 17.23 -0.37 -0.77
N TRP A 436 17.07 0.05 0.49
CA TRP A 436 16.57 1.39 0.85
C TRP A 436 17.64 2.49 0.85
N GLY A 437 18.89 2.12 0.59
CA GLY A 437 20.03 3.01 0.66
C GLY A 437 20.79 2.93 1.98
N ASN A 438 21.66 3.91 2.18
CA ASN A 438 22.73 3.94 3.18
C ASN A 438 23.73 2.76 3.11
N ASN A 439 24.84 2.91 3.82
CA ASN A 439 26.09 2.18 3.65
C ASN A 439 26.05 0.77 4.30
N PRO A 440 26.56 -0.31 3.68
CA PRO A 440 26.82 -1.60 4.35
C PRO A 440 27.85 -1.51 5.47
N TYR A 441 28.54 -0.38 5.58
CA TYR A 441 29.38 -0.04 6.73
C TYR A 441 28.64 0.83 7.76
N SER A 442 27.31 0.80 7.82
CA SER A 442 26.54 1.47 8.89
C SER A 442 26.78 0.82 10.25
N GLU A 443 27.17 -0.46 10.25
CA GLU A 443 27.77 -1.10 11.40
C GLU A 443 29.01 -0.30 11.84
N TYR A 444 29.02 0.07 13.11
CA TYR A 444 30.05 0.86 13.76
C TYR A 444 30.29 2.26 13.20
N LYS A 445 29.81 2.63 12.00
CA LYS A 445 30.03 3.99 11.51
C LYS A 445 29.13 4.95 12.24
N MET A 446 29.64 5.46 13.35
CA MET A 446 28.95 6.40 14.23
C MET A 446 29.33 7.84 13.92
N VAL A 447 30.46 8.09 13.24
CA VAL A 447 30.97 9.43 12.94
C VAL A 447 31.05 9.67 11.43
N ASN A 448 30.84 10.91 10.98
CA ASN A 448 30.90 11.30 9.56
C ASN A 448 30.00 10.41 8.67
N ILE A 449 28.80 10.11 9.17
CA ILE A 449 27.82 9.26 8.48
C ILE A 449 27.36 10.00 7.22
N LYS A 450 27.41 9.29 6.09
CA LYS A 450 26.91 9.77 4.81
C LYS A 450 25.81 8.83 4.37
N THR A 451 24.64 9.39 4.10
CA THR A 451 23.48 8.63 3.64
C THR A 451 23.36 8.68 2.13
N MET A 452 22.70 7.67 1.57
CA MET A 452 22.35 7.62 0.15
C MET A 452 20.92 7.12 0.05
N LYS A 453 20.13 7.67 -0.87
CA LYS A 453 18.80 7.19 -1.23
C LYS A 453 18.91 6.32 -2.48
N THR A 454 18.09 5.28 -2.58
CA THR A 454 18.07 4.36 -3.71
C THR A 454 16.66 4.21 -4.26
N LEU A 455 16.55 3.45 -5.36
CA LEU A 455 15.29 3.24 -6.05
C LEU A 455 14.18 2.61 -5.17
N TYR A 456 14.53 1.83 -4.15
CA TYR A 456 13.54 1.13 -3.31
C TYR A 456 13.22 1.86 -2.01
N ASP A 457 13.87 2.99 -1.72
CA ASP A 457 13.52 3.80 -0.57
C ASP A 457 12.01 4.15 -0.63
N PRO A 458 11.19 3.72 0.36
CA PRO A 458 9.74 3.84 0.32
C PRO A 458 9.25 5.27 0.59
N CYS A 459 10.12 6.18 1.03
CA CYS A 459 9.70 7.52 1.44
C CYS A 459 9.28 8.39 0.23
N PRO A 460 8.36 9.35 0.44
CA PRO A 460 7.97 10.31 -0.57
C PRO A 460 9.11 11.14 -1.14
N ALA A 461 8.84 11.84 -2.24
CA ALA A 461 9.79 12.77 -2.85
C ALA A 461 10.29 13.82 -1.83
N GLY A 462 11.60 14.08 -1.82
CA GLY A 462 12.25 14.97 -0.84
C GLY A 462 12.46 14.37 0.55
N TYR A 463 12.21 13.07 0.74
CA TYR A 463 12.47 12.34 1.97
C TYR A 463 13.21 11.03 1.72
N LYS A 464 13.82 10.45 2.76
CA LYS A 464 14.48 9.14 2.73
C LYS A 464 14.29 8.40 4.05
N VAL A 465 14.56 7.09 4.05
CA VAL A 465 14.61 6.29 5.28
C VAL A 465 15.71 6.83 6.18
N SER A 466 15.40 6.99 7.46
CA SER A 466 16.33 7.58 8.42
C SER A 466 17.58 6.72 8.65
N PRO A 467 18.77 7.34 8.76
CA PRO A 467 19.95 6.66 9.28
C PRO A 467 19.87 6.49 10.81
N PRO A 468 20.67 5.59 11.41
CA PRO A 468 20.63 5.32 12.85
C PRO A 468 20.92 6.52 13.78
N ASP A 469 21.76 7.46 13.35
CA ASP A 469 22.20 8.61 14.17
C ASP A 469 21.14 9.70 14.32
N VAL A 470 20.03 9.62 13.58
CA VAL A 470 18.88 10.52 13.73
C VAL A 470 18.40 10.57 15.20
N TYR A 471 18.45 9.42 15.89
CA TYR A 471 17.95 9.28 17.26
C TYR A 471 18.97 9.76 18.31
N GLY A 472 20.18 10.13 17.87
CA GLY A 472 21.16 10.77 18.73
C GLY A 472 20.66 12.10 19.32
N ALA A 473 19.70 12.76 18.66
CA ALA A 473 19.06 13.98 19.14
C ALA A 473 18.32 13.80 20.48
N PHE A 474 17.95 12.57 20.84
CA PHE A 474 17.23 12.28 22.08
C PHE A 474 18.15 11.88 23.25
N LEU A 475 19.47 11.90 23.03
CA LEU A 475 20.46 11.47 24.02
C LEU A 475 20.91 12.64 24.91
N LYS A 476 21.05 12.34 26.20
CA LYS A 476 21.68 13.22 27.22
C LYS A 476 23.09 12.76 27.59
N GLU A 477 23.42 11.50 27.36
CA GLU A 477 24.72 10.89 27.69
C GLU A 477 25.42 10.32 26.45
N LYS A 478 26.75 10.23 26.54
CA LYS A 478 27.61 9.70 25.47
C LYS A 478 27.37 8.20 25.30
N ILE A 479 27.50 7.72 24.08
CA ILE A 479 27.21 6.30 23.76
C ILE A 479 28.39 5.59 23.13
N ILE A 480 29.42 6.29 22.65
CA ILE A 480 30.60 5.65 22.07
C ILE A 480 31.37 4.94 23.19
N GLU A 481 31.35 3.61 23.15
CA GLU A 481 32.00 2.73 24.14
C GLU A 481 33.45 2.44 23.73
N GLY A 482 33.74 2.35 22.43
CA GLY A 482 35.09 2.14 21.91
C GLY A 482 35.19 2.24 20.40
N SER A 483 36.41 2.13 19.87
CA SER A 483 36.71 2.23 18.43
C SER A 483 37.02 0.87 17.81
N VAL A 484 36.63 0.66 16.55
CA VAL A 484 36.90 -0.56 15.79
C VAL A 484 38.17 -0.38 14.95
N THR A 485 39.31 -0.25 15.61
CA THR A 485 40.61 0.07 14.96
C THR A 485 41.30 -1.13 14.32
N ASP A 486 41.00 -2.34 14.78
CA ASP A 486 41.73 -3.55 14.38
C ASP A 486 41.30 -4.09 13.02
N ARG A 487 40.15 -3.61 12.51
CA ARG A 487 39.53 -4.14 11.29
C ARG A 487 39.19 -3.06 10.26
N LEU A 488 39.21 -1.78 10.63
CA LEU A 488 38.85 -0.65 9.77
C LEU A 488 39.89 0.46 9.84
N PRO A 489 40.30 1.02 8.68
CA PRO A 489 41.38 2.01 8.63
C PRO A 489 40.94 3.44 8.99
N SER A 490 39.68 3.69 9.33
CA SER A 490 39.16 5.04 9.61
C SER A 490 38.81 5.23 11.10
N SER A 491 39.06 6.44 11.60
CA SER A 491 38.59 6.92 12.91
C SER A 491 37.08 7.11 13.01
N ASP A 492 36.33 6.84 11.94
CA ASP A 492 34.87 7.03 11.90
C ASP A 492 34.08 5.89 12.56
N TYR A 493 34.76 4.78 12.89
CA TYR A 493 34.13 3.52 13.30
C TYR A 493 34.28 3.22 14.78
N HIS A 494 33.14 3.13 15.46
CA HIS A 494 32.95 2.96 16.89
C HIS A 494 31.78 2.04 17.19
N TYR A 495 31.74 1.42 18.36
CA TYR A 495 30.54 0.73 18.84
C TYR A 495 29.93 1.48 20.02
N GLY A 496 28.62 1.32 20.17
CA GLY A 496 27.86 1.96 21.23
C GLY A 496 26.40 1.55 21.21
N THR A 497 25.78 1.59 22.40
CA THR A 497 24.35 1.36 22.57
C THR A 497 23.65 2.63 23.02
N MET A 498 22.55 2.99 22.35
CA MET A 498 21.55 3.88 22.93
C MET A 498 20.62 3.02 23.80
N ASP A 499 20.80 3.03 25.11
CA ASP A 499 19.90 2.38 26.07
C ASP A 499 19.12 3.42 26.87
N GLY A 500 18.06 2.97 27.54
CA GLY A 500 17.10 3.86 28.19
C GLY A 500 17.68 4.84 29.20
N GLU A 501 18.82 4.53 29.82
CA GLU A 501 19.46 5.42 30.80
C GLU A 501 20.10 6.64 30.12
N LYS A 502 20.56 6.50 28.87
CA LYS A 502 21.26 7.53 28.09
C LYS A 502 20.33 8.54 27.41
N PHE A 503 19.03 8.28 27.35
CA PHE A 503 18.04 9.19 26.77
C PHE A 503 17.55 10.23 27.79
N TYR A 504 17.05 11.36 27.28
CA TYR A 504 16.10 12.16 28.05
C TYR A 504 14.88 11.30 28.39
N PRO A 505 14.37 11.33 29.64
CA PRO A 505 13.26 10.48 30.05
C PRO A 505 12.04 10.64 29.12
N PRO A 506 11.66 9.59 28.36
CA PRO A 506 10.49 9.67 27.49
C PRO A 506 9.19 9.66 28.31
N SER A 507 8.12 10.19 27.72
CA SER A 507 6.78 10.15 28.29
C SER A 507 5.96 9.10 27.57
N PHE A 508 5.80 7.93 28.16
CA PHE A 508 4.98 6.85 27.63
C PHE A 508 3.49 7.16 27.76
N THR A 509 2.75 6.86 26.70
CA THR A 509 1.29 6.92 26.64
C THR A 509 0.73 5.49 26.66
N LYS A 510 -0.55 5.30 26.34
CA LYS A 510 -1.13 3.95 26.31
C LYS A 510 -0.55 3.12 25.17
N TYR A 511 -0.31 3.73 24.02
CA TYR A 511 0.06 3.05 22.77
C TYR A 511 1.31 3.64 22.09
N GLY A 512 2.08 4.47 22.78
CA GLY A 512 3.30 5.04 22.23
C GLY A 512 4.13 5.77 23.28
N ALA A 513 5.02 6.63 22.80
CA ALA A 513 5.89 7.42 23.66
C ALA A 513 6.33 8.72 22.98
N TYR A 514 6.46 9.78 23.79
CA TYR A 514 7.16 11.00 23.41
C TYR A 514 8.64 10.91 23.78
N PHE A 515 9.51 11.16 22.80
CA PHE A 515 10.95 11.34 23.00
C PHE A 515 11.31 12.82 22.83
N TYR A 516 12.23 13.32 23.66
CA TYR A 516 12.51 14.74 23.81
C TYR A 516 13.89 15.11 23.26
N CYS A 517 13.95 16.22 22.54
CA CYS A 517 15.19 16.81 22.01
C CYS A 517 15.76 17.80 23.04
N GLY A 518 16.53 17.33 24.02
CA GLY A 518 17.16 18.18 25.03
C GLY A 518 16.43 18.25 26.38
N GLU A 519 17.14 18.68 27.42
CA GLU A 519 16.61 18.79 28.79
C GLU A 519 15.51 19.84 28.89
N GLY A 520 14.33 19.46 29.42
CA GLY A 520 13.20 20.39 29.57
C GLY A 520 12.62 20.93 28.26
N SER A 521 12.95 20.30 27.12
CA SER A 521 12.56 20.76 25.80
C SER A 521 11.08 20.51 25.50
N MET A 522 10.42 21.51 24.91
CA MET A 522 9.09 21.36 24.31
C MET A 522 9.16 20.64 22.95
N GLN A 523 10.35 20.51 22.37
CA GLN A 523 10.59 19.82 21.11
C GLN A 523 10.65 18.31 21.38
N ARG A 524 9.63 17.60 20.88
CA ARG A 524 9.43 16.17 21.13
C ARG A 524 8.81 15.51 19.91
N VAL A 525 9.01 14.21 19.81
CA VAL A 525 8.47 13.38 18.73
C VAL A 525 7.67 12.24 19.33
N TYR A 526 6.48 12.01 18.80
CA TYR A 526 5.65 10.88 19.19
C TYR A 526 5.90 9.67 18.30
N PHE A 527 6.17 8.53 18.92
CA PHE A 527 6.38 7.26 18.27
C PHE A 527 5.32 6.26 18.71
N THR A 528 4.68 5.62 17.73
CA THR A 528 3.78 4.49 17.88
C THR A 528 3.88 3.67 16.60
N GLY A 529 3.55 2.40 16.66
CA GLY A 529 3.80 1.54 15.51
C GLY A 529 3.29 0.15 15.72
N ASN A 530 3.59 -0.66 14.73
CA ASN A 530 3.31 -2.07 14.73
C ASN A 530 4.47 -2.76 14.02
N VAL A 531 4.87 -3.91 14.57
CA VAL A 531 5.80 -4.81 13.93
C VAL A 531 5.10 -6.13 13.67
N ARG A 532 5.12 -6.56 12.41
CA ARG A 532 4.77 -7.93 12.00
C ARG A 532 6.06 -8.70 11.78
N PHE A 533 6.31 -9.71 12.59
CA PHE A 533 7.47 -10.57 12.42
C PHE A 533 7.23 -11.61 11.32
N GLY A 534 8.29 -11.91 10.58
CA GLY A 534 8.28 -12.79 9.41
C GLY A 534 9.10 -14.06 9.55
N ASP A 535 9.70 -14.36 10.71
CA ASP A 535 10.36 -15.65 10.91
C ASP A 535 9.31 -16.70 11.31
N THR A 536 9.31 -17.85 10.64
CA THR A 536 8.52 -19.04 11.00
C THR A 536 8.55 -19.41 12.50
N GLY A 537 9.65 -19.19 13.22
CA GLY A 537 9.76 -19.46 14.65
C GLY A 537 9.09 -18.40 15.54
N PHE A 538 8.89 -17.19 15.00
CA PHE A 538 8.32 -16.04 15.69
C PHE A 538 7.62 -15.13 14.69
N LYS A 539 6.39 -15.48 14.27
CA LYS A 539 5.63 -14.74 13.25
C LYS A 539 4.37 -14.08 13.78
N GLY A 540 3.90 -13.08 13.05
CA GLY A 540 2.68 -12.34 13.35
C GLY A 540 2.95 -11.05 14.11
N PHE A 541 1.90 -10.46 14.67
CA PHE A 541 2.02 -9.18 15.37
C PHE A 541 2.46 -9.36 16.81
N GLN A 542 3.42 -8.52 17.21
CA GLN A 542 3.69 -8.30 18.62
C GLN A 542 2.91 -7.06 19.08
N GLY A 543 1.86 -7.29 19.87
CA GLY A 543 1.10 -6.21 20.47
C GLY A 543 1.99 -5.35 21.38
N MET A 544 1.75 -4.05 21.37
CA MET A 544 2.39 -3.09 22.28
C MET A 544 3.93 -3.03 22.15
N TYR A 545 4.44 -3.04 20.93
CA TYR A 545 5.86 -2.87 20.61
C TYR A 545 6.02 -1.92 19.43
N TYR A 546 6.87 -0.91 19.58
CA TYR A 546 7.34 -0.09 18.47
C TYR A 546 8.67 -0.65 17.97
N GLY A 547 8.80 -0.77 16.65
CA GLY A 547 10.06 -1.00 15.97
C GLY A 547 10.09 -0.19 14.69
N GLY A 548 10.97 0.80 14.63
CA GLY A 548 11.24 1.61 13.45
C GLY A 548 12.45 1.07 12.71
N SER A 549 12.25 0.59 11.48
CA SER A 549 13.35 0.13 10.63
C SER A 549 14.12 1.31 10.06
N LEU A 550 15.45 1.19 10.06
CA LEU A 550 16.37 2.22 9.59
C LEU A 550 17.10 1.76 8.34
N ALA A 551 17.76 2.70 7.67
CA ALA A 551 18.55 2.39 6.48
C ALA A 551 19.84 1.60 6.81
N GLY A 552 20.16 1.35 8.09
CA GLY A 552 21.37 0.66 8.54
C GLY A 552 21.16 -0.83 8.82
N THR A 553 22.22 -1.62 8.67
CA THR A 553 22.23 -3.07 8.92
C THR A 553 23.31 -3.46 9.95
N LEU A 554 23.16 -4.60 10.63
CA LEU A 554 24.03 -5.06 11.72
C LEU A 554 24.75 -6.38 11.39
N LEU A 555 25.90 -6.65 12.03
CA LEU A 555 26.43 -8.01 12.19
C LEU A 555 26.03 -8.54 13.58
N HIS A 556 25.49 -9.76 13.63
CA HIS A 556 25.26 -10.45 14.90
C HIS A 556 26.59 -10.96 15.45
N ASP A 557 26.81 -10.78 16.75
CA ASP A 557 28.12 -10.91 17.38
C ASP A 557 28.45 -12.35 17.80
N ASP A 558 28.74 -13.19 16.82
CA ASP A 558 29.41 -14.51 16.96
C ASP A 558 30.27 -14.83 15.72
N GLY A 559 30.91 -13.81 15.15
CA GLY A 559 31.73 -13.96 13.95
C GLY A 559 30.95 -14.23 12.66
N ASN A 560 29.64 -14.02 12.66
CA ASN A 560 28.72 -14.31 11.55
C ASN A 560 27.74 -13.14 11.33
N GLY A 561 27.92 -12.37 10.26
CA GLY A 561 27.03 -11.24 9.92
C GLY A 561 25.54 -11.62 9.79
N GLY A 562 24.65 -10.82 10.40
CA GLY A 562 23.23 -11.15 10.62
C GLY A 562 22.28 -10.62 9.54
N ASN A 563 21.08 -11.21 9.47
CA ASN A 563 19.96 -10.75 8.62
C ASN A 563 19.12 -9.69 9.31
N ASP A 564 19.82 -8.84 10.05
CA ASP A 564 19.25 -7.93 11.01
C ASP A 564 19.44 -6.50 10.54
N VAL A 565 18.45 -5.69 10.88
CA VAL A 565 18.38 -4.27 10.56
C VAL A 565 18.51 -3.51 11.86
N VAL A 566 19.26 -2.40 11.83
CA VAL A 566 19.25 -1.46 12.95
C VAL A 566 17.82 -0.94 13.11
N SER A 567 17.30 -1.04 14.33
CA SER A 567 15.97 -0.52 14.64
C SER A 567 16.02 0.39 15.85
N PHE A 568 15.15 1.39 15.85
CA PHE A 568 14.80 2.09 17.08
C PHE A 568 13.52 1.46 17.62
N ALA A 569 13.60 0.88 18.81
CA ALA A 569 12.54 0.01 19.30
C ALA A 569 12.29 0.15 20.79
N PHE A 570 11.05 -0.12 21.19
CA PHE A 570 10.63 -0.09 22.58
C PHE A 570 9.33 -0.87 22.82
N ASN A 571 9.20 -1.45 24.02
CA ASN A 571 7.95 -2.05 24.48
C ASN A 571 7.00 -0.97 25.03
N ILE A 572 5.71 -1.24 25.02
CA ILE A 572 4.66 -0.34 25.49
C ILE A 572 3.75 -1.07 26.50
N PRO A 573 3.41 -0.48 27.65
CA PRO A 573 4.18 0.58 28.31
C PRO A 573 5.51 0.00 28.82
N SER A 574 6.63 0.70 28.62
CA SER A 574 7.93 0.27 29.17
C SER A 574 8.57 1.43 29.91
N SER A 575 9.27 1.15 31.01
CA SER A 575 10.14 2.13 31.68
C SER A 575 11.61 1.71 31.65
N PHE A 576 11.96 0.59 31.01
CA PHE A 576 13.28 -0.04 31.13
C PHE A 576 13.84 -0.70 29.84
N GLY A 577 13.11 -0.67 28.72
CA GLY A 577 13.55 -1.32 27.47
C GLY A 577 13.17 -0.51 26.23
N PHE A 578 14.06 0.40 25.84
CA PHE A 578 13.99 1.17 24.60
C PHE A 578 15.38 1.59 24.15
N GLY A 579 15.59 1.66 22.83
CA GLY A 579 16.89 2.02 22.31
C GLY A 579 17.13 1.72 20.84
N CYS A 580 18.39 1.88 20.46
CA CYS A 580 18.97 1.64 19.14
C CYS A 580 20.43 1.22 19.35
N SER A 581 21.02 0.39 18.49
CA SER A 581 22.41 -0.09 18.65
C SER A 581 23.24 0.13 17.38
N PHE A 582 24.50 0.50 17.56
CA PHE A 582 25.52 0.58 16.49
C PHE A 582 26.49 -0.62 16.54
N GLY A 583 25.98 -1.82 16.86
CA GLY A 583 26.76 -3.06 16.88
C GLY A 583 27.44 -3.39 18.21
N SER A 584 26.98 -2.82 19.33
CA SER A 584 27.46 -3.22 20.67
C SER A 584 27.02 -4.66 21.00
N LYS A 585 27.84 -5.37 21.79
CA LYS A 585 27.66 -6.78 22.18
C LYS A 585 26.59 -6.99 23.25
N GLU A 586 26.29 -5.95 24.03
CA GLU A 586 25.58 -6.09 25.30
C GLU A 586 24.07 -5.79 25.20
N ALA A 587 23.64 -5.11 24.14
CA ALA A 587 22.23 -4.83 23.87
C ALA A 587 21.96 -4.70 22.36
N HIS A 588 21.04 -5.52 21.87
CA HIS A 588 20.74 -5.62 20.45
C HIS A 588 19.29 -5.15 20.19
N TYR A 589 19.15 -3.92 19.66
CA TYR A 589 17.89 -3.37 19.14
C TYR A 589 17.83 -3.57 17.63
N TRP A 590 17.30 -4.72 17.21
CA TRP A 590 17.25 -5.12 15.81
C TRP A 590 15.92 -5.73 15.43
N LEU A 591 15.70 -5.80 14.13
CA LEU A 591 14.61 -6.53 13.52
C LEU A 591 15.17 -7.40 12.40
N ASP A 592 14.63 -8.60 12.28
CA ASP A 592 14.78 -9.43 11.09
C ASP A 592 14.38 -8.63 9.85
N ARG A 593 15.11 -8.75 8.74
CA ARG A 593 14.71 -8.14 7.45
C ARG A 593 13.36 -8.62 6.96
N SER A 594 12.97 -9.84 7.34
CA SER A 594 11.65 -10.41 7.05
C SER A 594 10.51 -9.78 7.86
N ALA A 595 10.80 -9.02 8.93
CA ALA A 595 9.78 -8.29 9.67
C ALA A 595 9.32 -7.05 8.89
N ALA A 596 8.01 -6.78 8.88
CA ALA A 596 7.45 -5.51 8.45
C ALA A 596 7.32 -4.56 9.64
N ALA A 597 8.03 -3.43 9.56
CA ALA A 597 8.13 -2.46 10.64
C ALA A 597 7.92 -1.03 10.15
N SER A 598 7.68 -0.11 11.09
CA SER A 598 7.39 1.29 10.80
C SER A 598 8.64 2.01 10.24
N ILE A 599 8.42 3.06 9.46
CA ILE A 599 9.49 3.91 8.93
C ILE A 599 9.18 5.36 9.27
N ARG A 600 10.14 6.03 9.91
CA ARG A 600 10.13 7.47 10.13
C ARG A 600 11.02 8.15 9.09
N CYS A 601 10.42 8.77 8.08
CA CYS A 601 11.17 9.41 7.01
C CYS A 601 11.84 10.73 7.49
N VAL A 602 13.08 10.96 7.04
CA VAL A 602 13.83 12.22 7.21
C VAL A 602 13.86 13.00 5.89
N ARG A 603 14.01 14.33 5.93
CA ARG A 603 14.27 15.13 4.73
C ARG A 603 15.55 14.67 4.04
N ASP A 604 15.52 14.63 2.72
CA ASP A 604 16.67 14.33 1.87
C ASP A 604 17.36 15.64 1.46
N GLU A 605 18.15 16.19 2.39
CA GLU A 605 18.92 17.44 2.25
C GLU A 605 20.44 17.18 2.29
#